data_AF-A0A816VPY2-F1
#
_entry.id   AF-A0A816VPY2-F1
#
_cell.length_a   1.000
_cell.length_b   1.000
_cell.length_c   1.000
_cell.angle_alpha   90.00
_cell.angle_beta   90.00
_cell.angle_gamma   90.00
#
_symmetry.space_group_name_H-M   'P 1'
#
loop_
_entity.id
_entity.type
_entity.pdbx_description
1 polymer ?
#
loop_
_entity_poly.entity_id
_entity_poly.type
_entity_poly.pdbx_seq_one_letter_code
_entity_poly.pdbx_strand_id
1 'polypeptide(L)'
;MKNIQEEIKKIPQYLTLENKSFQIVIDQALSMIITMKTRNNQRKKLQDIALSVYKMKLILMYRRLWTIYLKSGMGQLINQSKIQCNYPIDVKIWPEEVKNILSSREINKKNEHKICSQFVKCYLRKFNDQLEQYHMKWHKETDHFHGYTYQILQLFENYMKQYLRPLCLKIEHKIEVLHYDYHIQAIKHEYNRHNPNEY
;
A
#
# COMPACT_ATOMS: atom_id res chain seq x y z
N MET A 1 2.93 15.42 -0.70
CA MET A 1 2.47 14.12 -0.12
C MET A 1 3.21 13.92 1.19
N LYS A 2 2.53 13.68 2.31
CA LYS A 2 3.19 13.36 3.60
C LYS A 2 4.13 12.17 3.35
N ASN A 3 5.29 12.19 3.99
CA ASN A 3 6.27 11.13 3.89
C ASN A 3 5.60 9.79 4.29
N ILE A 4 5.28 8.93 3.32
CA ILE A 4 4.58 7.65 3.57
C ILE A 4 5.32 6.84 4.64
N GLN A 5 6.65 6.98 4.69
CA GLN A 5 7.51 6.37 5.68
C GLN A 5 7.24 6.87 7.10
N GLU A 6 6.90 8.15 7.27
CA GLU A 6 6.47 8.68 8.57
C GLU A 6 5.06 8.23 8.92
N GLU A 7 4.16 8.11 7.94
CA GLU A 7 2.80 7.63 8.15
C GLU A 7 2.78 6.19 8.66
N ILE A 8 3.62 5.31 8.10
CA ILE A 8 3.79 3.91 8.55
C ILE A 8 4.34 3.83 9.98
N LYS A 9 5.17 4.79 10.40
CA LYS A 9 5.76 4.80 11.75
C LYS A 9 4.74 5.20 12.82
N LYS A 10 3.75 6.03 12.47
CA LYS A 10 2.77 6.55 13.43
C LYS A 10 1.83 5.47 13.94
N ILE A 11 1.51 5.56 15.22
CA ILE A 11 0.43 4.79 15.84
C ILE A 11 -0.86 5.60 15.64
N PRO A 12 -1.87 5.06 14.93
CA PRO A 12 -3.13 5.78 14.79
C PRO A 12 -3.89 5.79 16.13
N GLN A 13 -4.60 6.89 16.41
CA GLN A 13 -5.36 7.06 17.65
C GLN A 13 -6.40 5.95 17.88
N TYR A 14 -6.96 5.36 16.82
CA TYR A 14 -7.92 4.25 16.96
C TYR A 14 -7.26 2.90 17.29
N LEU A 15 -5.94 2.80 17.36
CA LEU A 15 -5.22 1.61 17.86
C LEU A 15 -4.47 1.90 19.17
N THR A 16 -4.80 3.00 19.86
CA THR A 16 -4.26 3.27 21.20
C THR A 16 -5.15 2.63 22.25
N LEU A 17 -4.55 2.18 23.36
CA LEU A 17 -5.30 1.66 24.52
C LEU A 17 -6.15 2.73 25.21
N GLU A 18 -6.05 4.01 24.84
CA GLU A 18 -6.93 5.08 25.31
C GLU A 18 -8.27 5.10 24.54
N ASN A 19 -8.32 4.50 23.35
CA ASN A 19 -9.52 4.48 22.54
C ASN A 19 -10.52 3.42 23.05
N LYS A 20 -11.71 3.86 23.47
CA LYS A 20 -12.76 2.97 24.00
C LYS A 20 -13.19 1.88 23.02
N SER A 21 -13.34 2.20 21.74
CA SER A 21 -13.74 1.20 20.74
C SER A 21 -12.68 0.12 20.55
N PHE A 22 -11.40 0.50 20.58
CA PHE A 22 -10.31 -0.45 20.50
C PHE A 22 -10.15 -1.26 21.80
N GLN A 23 -10.38 -0.66 22.96
CA GLN A 23 -10.40 -1.39 24.23
C GLN A 23 -11.41 -2.54 24.21
N ILE A 24 -12.62 -2.32 23.66
CA ILE A 24 -13.64 -3.37 23.50
C ILE A 24 -13.10 -4.51 22.64
N VAL A 25 -12.44 -4.21 21.53
CA VAL A 25 -11.82 -5.22 20.64
C VAL A 25 -10.73 -6.00 21.37
N ILE A 26 -9.89 -5.33 22.15
CA ILE A 26 -8.87 -5.98 22.97
C ILE A 26 -9.52 -6.88 24.04
N ASP A 27 -10.59 -6.43 24.70
CA ASP A 27 -11.29 -7.23 25.70
C ASP A 27 -12.01 -8.45 25.09
N GLN A 28 -12.54 -8.32 23.87
CA GLN A 28 -13.07 -9.45 23.10
C GLN A 28 -11.97 -10.46 22.76
N ALA A 29 -10.81 -9.98 22.29
CA ALA A 29 -9.66 -10.84 22.04
C ALA A 29 -9.19 -11.54 23.32
N LEU A 30 -9.19 -10.84 24.46
CA LEU A 30 -8.88 -11.41 25.78
C LEU A 30 -9.88 -12.48 26.20
N SER A 31 -11.18 -12.30 25.97
CA SER A 31 -12.17 -13.33 26.31
C SER A 31 -12.01 -14.62 25.49
N MET A 32 -11.36 -14.55 24.32
CA MET A 32 -11.04 -15.73 23.50
C MET A 32 -9.81 -16.48 24.02
N ILE A 33 -9.06 -15.90 24.97
CA ILE A 33 -7.81 -16.46 25.49
C ILE A 33 -8.05 -17.03 26.88
N ILE A 34 -7.86 -18.35 27.05
CA ILE A 34 -8.16 -19.08 28.29
C ILE A 34 -7.07 -18.89 29.39
N THR A 35 -6.06 -18.03 29.19
CA THR A 35 -4.85 -18.01 30.05
C THR A 35 -4.91 -17.06 31.26
N MET A 36 -4.46 -17.58 32.41
CA MET A 36 -4.37 -16.89 33.73
C MET A 36 -3.24 -15.82 33.86
N LYS A 37 -2.63 -15.34 32.77
CA LYS A 37 -1.56 -14.32 32.88
C LYS A 37 -2.13 -12.93 33.21
N THR A 38 -1.27 -12.03 33.73
CA THR A 38 -1.63 -10.65 34.07
C THR A 38 -2.25 -9.91 32.88
N ARG A 39 -3.54 -9.54 33.02
CA ARG A 39 -4.39 -8.95 31.96
C ARG A 39 -3.76 -7.71 31.30
N ASN A 40 -3.09 -6.84 32.05
CA ASN A 40 -2.44 -5.64 31.51
C ASN A 40 -1.30 -5.95 30.53
N ASN A 41 -0.50 -6.99 30.81
CA ASN A 41 0.58 -7.40 29.92
C ASN A 41 0.01 -7.99 28.61
N GLN A 42 -1.09 -8.74 28.71
CA GLN A 42 -1.76 -9.30 27.54
C GLN A 42 -2.39 -8.21 26.66
N ARG A 43 -3.04 -7.17 27.25
CA ARG A 43 -3.59 -6.03 26.48
C ARG A 43 -2.52 -5.35 25.63
N LYS A 44 -1.34 -5.09 26.21
CA LYS A 44 -0.23 -4.44 25.50
C LYS A 44 0.29 -5.30 24.36
N LYS A 45 0.49 -6.60 24.59
CA LYS A 45 0.89 -7.54 23.53
C LYS A 45 -0.14 -7.63 22.40
N LEU A 46 -1.43 -7.67 22.73
CA LEU A 46 -2.50 -7.64 21.73
C LEU A 46 -2.52 -6.34 20.93
N GLN A 47 -2.27 -5.20 21.58
CA GLN A 47 -2.08 -3.94 20.88
C GLN A 47 -0.87 -3.99 19.94
N ASP A 48 0.27 -4.50 20.40
CA ASP A 48 1.49 -4.60 19.58
C ASP A 48 1.26 -5.49 18.34
N ILE A 49 0.58 -6.64 18.52
CA ILE A 49 0.16 -7.52 17.43
C ILE A 49 -0.76 -6.77 16.45
N ALA A 50 -1.78 -6.08 16.96
CA ALA A 50 -2.70 -5.30 16.13
C ALA A 50 -1.97 -4.19 15.35
N LEU A 51 -1.01 -3.51 15.98
CA LEU A 51 -0.18 -2.50 15.32
C LEU A 51 0.68 -3.11 14.22
N SER A 52 1.27 -4.29 14.45
CA SER A 52 2.02 -5.02 13.43
C SER A 52 1.13 -5.37 12.22
N VAL A 53 -0.08 -5.90 12.46
CA VAL A 53 -1.08 -6.20 11.41
C VAL A 53 -1.47 -4.95 10.63
N TYR A 54 -1.79 -3.86 11.34
CA TYR A 54 -2.14 -2.58 10.73
C TYR A 54 -1.04 -2.07 9.78
N LYS A 55 0.20 -2.06 10.25
CA LYS A 55 1.34 -1.56 9.47
C LYS A 55 1.59 -2.43 8.24
N MET A 56 1.48 -3.75 8.36
CA MET A 56 1.55 -4.66 7.21
C MET A 56 0.47 -4.32 6.17
N LYS A 57 -0.79 -4.13 6.57
CA LYS A 57 -1.87 -3.75 5.64
C LYS A 57 -1.60 -2.42 4.95
N LEU A 58 -1.16 -1.42 5.72
CA LEU A 58 -0.85 -0.09 5.18
C LEU A 58 0.27 -0.15 4.13
N ILE A 59 1.34 -0.90 4.42
CA ILE A 59 2.45 -1.12 3.48
C ILE A 59 1.95 -1.82 2.22
N LEU A 60 1.12 -2.86 2.33
CA LEU A 60 0.58 -3.58 1.18
C LEU A 60 -0.25 -2.68 0.26
N MET A 61 -1.06 -1.78 0.83
CA MET A 61 -1.86 -0.80 0.06
C MET A 61 -0.96 0.16 -0.72
N TYR A 62 0.06 0.73 -0.08
CA TYR A 62 1.01 1.61 -0.77
C TYR A 62 1.85 0.85 -1.79
N ARG A 63 2.30 -0.38 -1.48
CA ARG A 63 3.03 -1.22 -2.43
C ARG A 63 2.21 -1.48 -3.70
N ARG A 64 0.90 -1.72 -3.58
CA ARG A 64 0.00 -1.87 -4.74
C ARG A 64 0.03 -0.62 -5.61
N LEU A 65 -0.17 0.56 -5.03
CA LEU A 65 -0.11 1.84 -5.76
C LEU A 65 1.22 2.04 -6.49
N TRP A 66 2.34 1.84 -5.79
CA TRP A 66 3.68 2.06 -6.37
C TRP A 66 4.04 1.02 -7.43
N THR A 67 3.50 -0.19 -7.33
CA THR A 67 3.64 -1.21 -8.39
C THR A 67 2.90 -0.79 -9.65
N ILE A 68 1.70 -0.22 -9.50
CA ILE A 68 0.92 0.33 -10.61
C ILE A 68 1.65 1.52 -11.25
N TYR A 69 2.25 2.41 -10.44
CA TYR A 69 3.08 3.51 -10.94
C TYR A 69 4.28 3.01 -11.75
N LEU A 70 4.96 1.95 -11.30
CA LEU A 70 6.05 1.33 -12.04
C LEU A 70 5.57 0.77 -13.37
N LYS A 71 4.46 0.02 -13.38
CA LYS A 71 3.87 -0.54 -14.60
C LYS A 71 3.51 0.54 -15.60
N SER A 72 2.85 1.61 -15.16
CA SER A 72 2.53 2.77 -15.98
C SER A 72 3.79 3.41 -16.59
N GLY A 73 4.79 3.70 -15.76
CA GLY A 73 6.04 4.34 -16.22
C GLY A 73 6.91 3.48 -17.13
N MET A 74 6.73 2.15 -17.06
CA MET A 74 7.40 1.17 -17.93
C MET A 74 6.57 0.80 -19.16
N GLY A 75 5.36 1.35 -19.32
CA GLY A 75 4.48 1.03 -20.44
C GLY A 75 3.78 -0.33 -20.34
N GLN A 76 3.67 -0.91 -19.14
CA GLN A 76 3.18 -2.27 -18.92
C GLN A 76 1.83 -2.32 -18.20
N LEU A 77 1.08 -1.22 -18.17
CA LEU A 77 -0.11 -1.11 -17.32
C LEU A 77 -1.30 -1.96 -17.82
N ILE A 78 -1.44 -2.15 -19.13
CA ILE A 78 -2.59 -2.84 -19.75
C ILE A 78 -2.41 -4.36 -19.85
N ASN A 79 -1.23 -4.92 -19.55
CA ASN A 79 -0.94 -6.36 -19.69
C ASN A 79 -1.73 -7.31 -18.75
N GLN A 80 -2.80 -6.86 -18.09
CA GLN A 80 -3.52 -7.63 -17.08
C GLN A 80 -5.04 -7.74 -17.28
N SER A 81 -5.64 -7.07 -18.27
CA SER A 81 -7.06 -7.27 -18.57
C SER A 81 -7.25 -8.34 -19.65
N LYS A 82 -8.25 -9.20 -19.45
CA LYS A 82 -8.75 -10.18 -20.43
C LYS A 82 -9.33 -9.53 -21.71
N ILE A 83 -9.17 -8.23 -21.86
CA ILE A 83 -9.59 -7.46 -23.04
C ILE A 83 -8.33 -7.35 -23.88
N GLN A 84 -8.28 -8.08 -24.99
CA GLN A 84 -7.25 -7.89 -26.02
C GLN A 84 -7.35 -6.45 -26.52
N CYS A 85 -6.54 -5.55 -25.96
CA CYS A 85 -6.35 -4.23 -26.54
C CYS A 85 -5.42 -4.40 -27.75
N ASN A 86 -5.92 -4.09 -28.95
CA ASN A 86 -5.21 -4.25 -30.22
C ASN A 86 -4.14 -3.18 -30.48
N TYR A 87 -3.76 -2.38 -29.48
CA TYR A 87 -2.83 -1.27 -29.61
C TYR A 87 -1.51 -1.52 -28.87
N PRO A 88 -0.36 -1.04 -29.39
CA PRO A 88 0.97 -1.31 -28.89
C PRO A 88 1.20 -0.73 -27.49
N ILE A 89 1.91 -1.52 -26.70
CA ILE A 89 1.95 -1.47 -25.24
C ILE A 89 3.28 -0.83 -24.79
N ASP A 90 3.61 0.37 -25.29
CA ASP A 90 4.86 1.06 -24.87
C ASP A 90 4.68 2.55 -24.52
N VAL A 91 3.43 2.94 -24.22
CA VAL A 91 3.16 4.29 -23.74
C VAL A 91 3.64 4.41 -22.29
N LYS A 92 4.78 5.10 -22.09
CA LYS A 92 5.42 5.27 -20.79
C LYS A 92 4.88 6.53 -20.09
N ILE A 93 4.01 6.34 -19.09
CA ILE A 93 3.42 7.45 -18.33
C ILE A 93 3.86 7.37 -16.88
N TRP A 94 4.70 8.31 -16.46
CA TRP A 94 5.02 8.49 -15.05
C TRP A 94 3.96 9.37 -14.38
N PRO A 95 3.35 8.91 -13.27
CA PRO A 95 2.44 9.73 -12.49
C PRO A 95 3.11 11.00 -11.99
N GLU A 96 2.35 12.10 -11.97
CA GLU A 96 2.85 13.40 -11.51
C GLU A 96 3.36 13.36 -10.07
N GLU A 97 2.84 12.47 -9.21
CA GLU A 97 3.38 12.34 -7.85
C GLU A 97 4.82 11.82 -7.84
N VAL A 98 5.18 10.93 -8.77
CA VAL A 98 6.56 10.44 -8.91
C VAL A 98 7.44 11.57 -9.42
N LYS A 99 6.97 12.29 -10.45
CA LYS A 99 7.70 13.44 -11.01
C LYS A 99 7.90 14.54 -9.99
N ASN A 100 6.86 14.91 -9.24
CA ASN A 100 6.90 15.98 -8.24
C ASN A 100 7.87 15.71 -7.08
N ILE A 101 8.00 14.45 -6.65
CA ILE A 101 9.01 14.10 -5.64
C ILE A 101 10.43 14.28 -6.21
N LEU A 102 10.59 14.03 -7.50
CA LEU A 102 11.85 13.99 -8.21
C LEU A 102 12.28 15.34 -8.84
N SER A 103 11.34 16.21 -9.19
CA SER A 103 11.60 17.54 -9.77
C SER A 103 12.23 18.52 -8.78
N SER A 104 12.23 18.19 -7.49
CA SER A 104 13.10 18.82 -6.48
C SER A 104 14.61 18.61 -6.72
N ARG A 105 15.02 17.80 -7.72
CA ARG A 105 16.41 17.34 -7.94
C ARG A 105 17.02 17.67 -9.31
N GLU A 106 16.55 18.70 -10.02
CA GLU A 106 17.11 19.13 -11.34
C GLU A 106 17.33 17.97 -12.32
N ILE A 107 16.25 17.24 -12.64
CA ILE A 107 16.36 16.08 -13.53
C ILE A 107 16.46 16.52 -14.98
N ASN A 108 17.57 16.14 -15.62
CA ASN A 108 17.76 16.28 -17.05
C ASN A 108 16.78 15.35 -17.80
N LYS A 109 15.92 15.89 -18.67
CA LYS A 109 14.83 15.16 -19.36
C LYS A 109 15.29 13.87 -20.06
N LYS A 110 16.54 13.82 -20.56
CA LYS A 110 17.11 12.64 -21.24
C LYS A 110 17.21 11.40 -20.34
N ASN A 111 17.25 11.53 -19.02
CA ASN A 111 17.39 10.42 -18.08
C ASN A 111 16.15 10.21 -17.18
N GLU A 112 15.05 10.93 -17.43
CA GLU A 112 13.87 10.96 -16.56
C GLU A 112 13.30 9.55 -16.31
N HIS A 113 13.10 8.75 -17.37
CA HIS A 113 12.54 7.40 -17.20
C HIS A 113 13.41 6.48 -16.36
N LYS A 114 14.74 6.55 -16.52
CA LYS A 114 15.68 5.73 -15.75
C LYS A 114 15.64 6.14 -14.27
N ILE A 115 15.63 7.44 -14.00
CA ILE A 115 15.61 7.99 -12.64
C ILE A 115 14.28 7.66 -11.95
N CYS A 116 13.13 7.88 -12.61
CA CYS A 116 11.82 7.52 -12.09
C CYS A 116 11.71 6.02 -11.80
N SER A 117 12.16 5.16 -12.72
CA SER A 117 12.14 3.71 -12.54
C SER A 117 13.00 3.26 -11.36
N GLN A 118 14.23 3.76 -11.25
CA GLN A 118 15.13 3.45 -10.12
C GLN A 118 14.55 3.93 -8.79
N PHE A 119 13.98 5.13 -8.78
CA PHE A 119 13.34 5.70 -7.60
C PHE A 119 12.17 4.84 -7.12
N VAL A 120 11.23 4.51 -8.01
CA VAL A 120 10.06 3.68 -7.68
C VAL A 120 10.49 2.27 -7.23
N LYS A 121 11.48 1.65 -7.91
CA LYS A 121 12.05 0.36 -7.49
C LYS A 121 12.69 0.41 -6.10
N CYS A 122 13.38 1.50 -5.78
CA CYS A 122 13.97 1.71 -4.45
C CYS A 122 12.88 1.80 -3.36
N TYR A 123 11.79 2.54 -3.62
CA TYR A 123 10.64 2.61 -2.72
C TYR A 123 9.96 1.25 -2.53
N LEU A 124 9.77 0.49 -3.62
CA LEU A 124 9.20 -0.86 -3.55
C LEU A 124 10.08 -1.81 -2.74
N ARG A 125 11.41 -1.74 -2.88
CA ARG A 125 12.34 -2.51 -2.05
C ARG A 125 12.19 -2.16 -0.57
N LYS A 126 12.17 -0.86 -0.23
CA LYS A 126 11.94 -0.40 1.16
C LYS A 126 10.62 -0.93 1.73
N PHE A 127 9.55 -0.96 0.93
CA PHE A 127 8.29 -1.55 1.37
C PHE A 127 8.41 -3.05 1.65
N ASN A 128 9.15 -3.81 0.83
CA ASN A 128 9.38 -5.22 1.08
C ASN A 128 10.21 -5.44 2.35
N ASP A 129 11.31 -4.70 2.52
CA ASP A 129 12.16 -4.79 3.72
C ASP A 129 11.34 -4.50 4.99
N GLN A 130 10.48 -3.46 4.95
CA GLN A 130 9.60 -3.13 6.07
C GLN A 130 8.52 -4.18 6.30
N LEU A 131 7.93 -4.73 5.24
CA LEU A 131 6.92 -5.77 5.35
C LEU A 131 7.52 -7.01 6.03
N GLU A 132 8.73 -7.41 5.64
CA GLU A 132 9.47 -8.51 6.28
C GLU A 132 9.75 -8.22 7.76
N GLN A 133 10.19 -7.01 8.10
CA GLN A 133 10.42 -6.61 9.49
C GLN A 133 9.14 -6.71 10.34
N TYR A 134 8.01 -6.22 9.83
CA TYR A 134 6.74 -6.32 10.56
C TYR A 134 6.19 -7.74 10.60
N HIS A 135 6.43 -8.55 9.56
CA HIS A 135 6.08 -9.96 9.56
C HIS A 135 6.87 -10.73 10.63
N MET A 136 8.19 -10.51 10.71
CA MET A 136 9.05 -11.10 11.75
C MET A 136 8.63 -10.64 13.15
N LYS A 137 8.31 -9.34 13.31
CA LYS A 137 7.82 -8.80 14.59
C LYS A 137 6.51 -9.46 14.99
N TRP A 138 5.54 -9.52 14.09
CA TRP A 138 4.26 -10.18 14.31
C TRP A 138 4.44 -11.65 14.68
N HIS A 139 5.24 -12.41 13.92
CA HIS A 139 5.52 -13.82 14.18
C HIS A 139 6.12 -14.03 15.58
N LYS A 140 7.13 -13.21 15.95
CA LYS A 140 7.71 -13.25 17.30
C LYS A 140 6.67 -12.95 18.39
N GLU A 141 5.79 -11.98 18.16
CA GLU A 141 4.75 -11.63 19.11
C GLU A 141 3.71 -12.74 19.26
N THR A 142 3.31 -13.39 18.17
CA THR A 142 2.29 -14.44 18.17
C THR A 142 2.80 -15.78 18.69
N ASP A 143 4.03 -16.20 18.34
CA ASP A 143 4.61 -17.46 18.82
C ASP A 143 4.71 -17.52 20.34
N HIS A 144 5.01 -16.38 20.95
CA HIS A 144 5.16 -16.25 22.40
C HIS A 144 3.85 -15.84 23.10
N PHE A 145 2.75 -15.74 22.35
CA PHE A 145 1.44 -15.36 22.85
C PHE A 145 0.49 -16.56 22.84
N HIS A 146 0.51 -17.29 23.96
CA HIS A 146 -0.34 -18.46 24.14
C HIS A 146 -1.83 -18.09 24.03
N GLY A 147 -2.54 -18.76 23.11
CA GLY A 147 -3.95 -18.48 22.81
C GLY A 147 -4.17 -17.46 21.69
N TYR A 148 -3.12 -16.99 20.99
CA TYR A 148 -3.34 -16.29 19.72
C TYR A 148 -3.98 -17.24 18.70
N THR A 149 -5.09 -16.82 18.09
CA THR A 149 -5.80 -17.62 17.10
C THR A 149 -6.08 -16.81 15.83
N TYR A 150 -6.42 -17.51 14.76
CA TYR A 150 -6.89 -16.89 13.52
C TYR A 150 -8.14 -16.01 13.74
N GLN A 151 -9.00 -16.35 14.71
CA GLN A 151 -10.17 -15.54 15.06
C GLN A 151 -9.77 -14.16 15.63
N ILE A 152 -8.72 -14.10 16.45
CA ILE A 152 -8.19 -12.84 16.98
C ILE A 152 -7.59 -11.99 15.84
N LEU A 153 -6.90 -12.64 14.88
CA LEU A 153 -6.44 -11.95 13.68
C LEU A 153 -7.62 -11.34 12.91
N GLN A 154 -8.65 -12.13 12.60
CA GLN A 154 -9.84 -11.66 11.88
C GLN A 154 -10.55 -10.51 12.61
N LEU A 155 -10.62 -10.57 13.94
CA LEU A 155 -11.18 -9.51 14.77
C LEU A 155 -10.42 -8.18 14.57
N PHE A 156 -9.09 -8.20 14.64
CA PHE A 156 -8.26 -7.03 14.37
C PHE A 156 -8.39 -6.53 12.93
N GLU A 157 -8.39 -7.44 11.95
CA GLU A 157 -8.52 -7.10 10.55
C GLU A 157 -9.86 -6.42 10.24
N ASN A 158 -10.96 -6.92 10.82
CA ASN A 158 -12.29 -6.36 10.66
C ASN A 158 -12.41 -4.97 11.28
N TYR A 159 -11.87 -4.79 12.49
CA TYR A 159 -11.82 -3.49 13.14
C TYR A 159 -11.05 -2.46 12.30
N MET A 160 -9.84 -2.82 11.85
CA MET A 160 -9.00 -1.92 11.04
C MET A 160 -9.61 -1.61 9.67
N LYS A 161 -10.36 -2.55 9.08
CA LYS A 161 -10.99 -2.38 7.76
C LYS A 161 -11.86 -1.13 7.70
N GLN A 162 -12.58 -0.82 8.79
CA GLN A 162 -13.45 0.36 8.87
C GLN A 162 -12.63 1.66 8.76
N TYR A 163 -11.51 1.74 9.47
CA TYR A 163 -10.65 2.93 9.48
C TYR A 163 -9.74 3.06 8.26
N LEU A 164 -9.35 1.94 7.65
CA LEU A 164 -8.55 1.91 6.43
C LEU A 164 -9.37 2.12 5.16
N ARG A 165 -10.70 1.97 5.21
CA ARG A 165 -11.58 2.08 4.03
C ARG A 165 -11.43 3.41 3.28
N PRO A 166 -11.39 4.59 3.94
CA PRO A 166 -11.21 5.85 3.22
C PRO A 166 -9.87 5.93 2.49
N LEU A 167 -8.80 5.41 3.08
CA LEU A 167 -7.49 5.35 2.43
C LEU A 167 -7.50 4.37 1.25
N CYS A 168 -8.18 3.23 1.40
CA CYS A 168 -8.35 2.24 0.34
C CYS A 168 -9.02 2.84 -0.88
N LEU A 169 -10.15 3.53 -0.68
CA LEU A 169 -10.88 4.18 -1.77
C LEU A 169 -10.04 5.27 -2.44
N LYS A 170 -9.26 6.05 -1.68
CA LYS A 170 -8.34 7.05 -2.26
C LYS A 170 -7.26 6.41 -3.13
N ILE A 171 -6.70 5.28 -2.71
CA ILE A 171 -5.68 4.56 -3.49
C ILE A 171 -6.30 3.92 -4.72
N GLU A 172 -7.46 3.27 -4.58
CA GLU A 172 -8.21 2.68 -5.69
C GLU A 172 -8.55 3.73 -6.74
N HIS A 173 -9.11 4.86 -6.32
CA HIS A 173 -9.41 5.96 -7.23
C HIS A 173 -8.18 6.46 -7.99
N LYS A 174 -7.02 6.62 -7.32
CA LYS A 174 -5.77 7.00 -7.99
C LYS A 174 -5.32 5.98 -9.03
N ILE A 175 -5.47 4.70 -8.73
CA ILE A 175 -5.15 3.63 -9.66
C ILE A 175 -6.08 3.71 -10.88
N GLU A 176 -7.38 3.88 -10.67
CA GLU A 176 -8.36 3.97 -11.75
C GLU A 176 -8.13 5.19 -12.66
N VAL A 177 -7.87 6.37 -12.08
CA VAL A 177 -7.53 7.58 -12.85
C VAL A 177 -6.30 7.35 -13.71
N LEU A 178 -5.25 6.72 -13.16
CA LEU A 178 -4.04 6.41 -13.92
C LEU A 178 -4.32 5.42 -15.06
N HIS A 179 -5.14 4.40 -14.83
CA HIS A 179 -5.57 3.47 -15.87
C HIS A 179 -6.31 4.21 -17.00
N TYR A 180 -7.23 5.11 -16.65
CA TYR A 180 -7.97 5.90 -17.61
C TYR A 180 -7.06 6.81 -18.46
N ASP A 181 -6.16 7.56 -17.82
CA ASP A 181 -5.18 8.40 -18.51
C ASP A 181 -4.29 7.58 -19.45
N TYR A 182 -3.85 6.41 -18.98
CA TYR A 182 -3.05 5.50 -19.76
C TYR A 182 -3.79 5.01 -21.01
N HIS A 183 -5.07 4.63 -20.88
CA HIS A 183 -5.89 4.23 -22.02
C HIS A 183 -6.08 5.35 -23.04
N ILE A 184 -6.37 6.58 -22.59
CA ILE A 184 -6.50 7.73 -23.49
C ILE A 184 -5.21 7.96 -24.29
N GLN A 185 -4.06 7.95 -23.62
CA GLN A 185 -2.79 8.21 -24.27
C GLN A 185 -2.40 7.09 -25.24
N ALA A 186 -2.71 5.83 -24.90
CA ALA A 186 -2.51 4.71 -25.80
C ALA A 186 -3.35 4.82 -27.07
N ILE A 187 -4.63 5.21 -26.94
CA ILE A 187 -5.52 5.44 -28.09
C ILE A 187 -5.01 6.60 -28.95
N LYS A 188 -4.62 7.72 -28.33
CA LYS A 188 -4.05 8.88 -29.06
C LYS A 188 -2.78 8.51 -29.83
N HIS A 189 -1.90 7.73 -29.19
CA HIS A 189 -0.66 7.29 -29.83
C HIS A 189 -0.95 6.44 -31.08
N GLU A 190 -1.92 5.54 -31.01
CA GLU A 190 -2.34 4.76 -32.18
C GLU A 190 -3.02 5.58 -33.24
N TYR A 191 -3.91 6.49 -32.86
CA TYR A 191 -4.55 7.39 -33.82
C TYR A 191 -3.49 8.14 -34.64
N ASN A 192 -2.50 8.72 -33.95
CA ASN A 192 -1.40 9.44 -34.60
C ASN A 192 -0.53 8.53 -35.47
N ARG A 193 -0.37 7.25 -35.10
CA ARG A 193 0.35 6.26 -35.91
C ARG A 193 -0.36 5.96 -37.23
N HIS A 194 -1.69 5.95 -37.22
CA HIS A 194 -2.51 5.69 -38.40
C HIS A 194 -2.79 6.95 -39.24
N ASN A 195 -2.76 8.14 -38.63
CA ASN A 195 -2.97 9.43 -39.27
C ASN A 195 -1.80 10.41 -39.02
N PRO A 196 -0.57 10.10 -39.47
CA PRO A 196 0.61 10.91 -39.15
C PRO A 196 0.63 12.33 -39.75
N ASN A 197 -0.29 12.64 -40.68
CA ASN A 197 -0.28 13.88 -41.48
C ASN A 197 -1.54 14.76 -41.29
N GLU A 198 -2.32 14.58 -40.23
CA GLU A 198 -3.51 15.43 -39.97
C GLU A 198 -3.22 16.77 -39.27
N TYR A 199 -1.94 17.17 -39.10
CA TYR A 199 -1.56 18.48 -38.55
C TYR A 199 -0.29 19.04 -39.19
#